data_AF-A0A0H3GRU6-F1
#
_entry.id   AF-A0A0H3GRU6-F1
#
_cell.length_a   1.000
_cell.length_b   1.000
_cell.length_c   1.000
_cell.angle_alpha   90.00
_cell.angle_beta   90.00
_cell.angle_gamma   90.00
#
_symmetry.space_group_name_H-M   'P 1'
#
loop_
_entity.id
_entity.type
_entity.pdbx_description
1 polymer ?
#
loop_
_entity_poly.entity_id
_entity_poly.type
_entity_poly.pdbx_seq_one_letter_code
_entity_poly.pdbx_strand_id
1 'polypeptide(L)'
;MSTEKFFQLVTIPDYRFSSDKEQCQNIDFDKIATDCDTKTISILQAINHIGVSIMSEAEEKRLNKDKIMMLSSVVADLAELAIATNKIANSATYSSGYKDAKNV
;
A
#
# COMPACT_ATOMS: atom_id res chain seq x y z
N MET A 1 -13.24 -1.87 22.27
CA MET A 1 -12.02 -2.20 21.51
C MET A 1 -12.27 -1.78 20.06
N SER A 2 -11.43 -0.93 19.48
CA SER A 2 -11.37 -0.79 18.02
C SER A 2 -10.54 -1.94 17.47
N THR A 3 -10.95 -2.52 16.35
CA THR A 3 -10.07 -3.39 15.56
C THR A 3 -9.28 -2.47 14.62
N GLU A 4 -7.96 -2.42 14.80
CA GLU A 4 -7.09 -1.71 13.87
C GLU A 4 -7.06 -2.44 12.53
N LYS A 5 -7.20 -1.68 11.44
CA LYS A 5 -7.05 -2.19 10.07
C LYS A 5 -5.59 -2.47 9.78
N PHE A 6 -5.32 -3.34 8.79
CA PHE A 6 -3.95 -3.73 8.44
C PHE A 6 -3.04 -2.54 8.16
N PHE A 7 -3.50 -1.56 7.35
CA PHE A 7 -2.71 -0.38 7.02
C PHE A 7 -2.41 0.54 8.22
N GLN A 8 -3.15 0.42 9.32
CA GLN A 8 -2.87 1.16 10.56
C GLN A 8 -1.66 0.54 11.28
N LEU A 9 -1.55 -0.78 11.24
CA LEU A 9 -0.47 -1.56 11.87
C LEU A 9 0.84 -1.49 11.08
N VAL A 10 0.76 -1.48 9.75
CA VAL A 10 1.95 -1.42 8.90
C VAL A 10 2.54 -0.01 8.90
N THR A 11 3.80 0.09 9.30
CA THR A 11 4.58 1.33 9.26
C THR A 11 6.06 1.02 9.10
N ILE A 12 6.81 2.02 8.64
CA ILE A 12 8.26 2.06 8.75
C ILE A 12 8.67 3.10 9.80
N PRO A 13 9.92 3.05 10.31
CA PRO A 13 10.45 4.14 11.12
C PRO A 13 10.46 5.46 10.34
N ASP A 14 10.11 6.55 11.01
CA ASP A 14 10.22 7.90 10.43
C ASP A 14 11.55 8.52 10.84
N TYR A 15 12.45 8.77 9.88
CA TYR A 15 13.78 9.31 10.17
C TYR A 15 13.72 10.70 10.83
N ARG A 16 12.63 11.45 10.72
CA ARG A 16 12.46 12.76 11.39
C ARG A 16 12.34 12.59 12.89
N PHE A 17 11.48 11.66 13.32
CA PHE A 17 11.07 11.46 14.70
C PHE A 17 11.72 10.25 15.38
N SER A 18 12.45 9.41 14.64
CA SER A 18 13.09 8.24 15.24
C SER A 18 14.05 8.67 16.33
N SER A 19 13.86 8.10 17.52
CA SER A 19 14.80 8.17 18.64
C SER A 19 16.07 7.37 18.36
N ASP A 20 15.98 6.34 17.53
CA ASP A 20 17.09 5.50 17.11
C ASP A 20 17.54 5.91 15.69
N LYS A 21 18.36 6.97 15.64
CA LYS A 21 18.92 7.45 14.37
C LYS A 21 19.87 6.44 13.75
N GLU A 22 20.57 5.64 14.56
CA GLU A 22 21.55 4.66 14.07
C GLU A 22 20.86 3.55 13.28
N GLN A 23 19.78 2.98 13.81
CA GLN A 23 18.99 1.98 13.09
C GLN A 23 18.42 2.56 11.79
N CYS A 24 17.92 3.79 11.81
CA CYS A 24 17.35 4.41 10.62
C CYS A 24 18.39 4.89 9.60
N GLN A 25 19.65 5.11 10.01
CA GLN A 25 20.71 5.57 9.11
C GLN A 25 21.04 4.53 8.03
N ASN A 26 20.90 3.24 8.34
CA ASN A 26 21.13 2.15 7.38
C ASN A 26 19.92 1.84 6.49
N ILE A 27 18.77 2.50 6.73
CA ILE A 27 17.59 2.32 5.90
C ILE A 27 17.75 3.16 4.63
N ASP A 28 17.57 2.48 3.49
CA ASP A 28 17.47 3.09 2.17
C ASP A 28 16.01 3.52 1.91
N PHE A 29 15.68 4.70 2.41
CA PHE A 29 14.33 5.24 2.33
C PHE A 29 13.91 5.56 0.88
N ASP A 30 14.84 5.97 0.03
CA ASP A 30 14.56 6.25 -1.39
C ASP A 30 14.12 4.97 -2.12
N LYS A 31 14.83 3.86 -1.91
CA LYS A 31 14.46 2.56 -2.47
C LYS A 31 13.12 2.06 -1.94
N ILE A 32 12.86 2.21 -0.64
CA ILE A 32 11.56 1.83 -0.05
C ILE A 32 10.43 2.68 -0.64
N ALA A 33 10.65 3.99 -0.80
CA ALA A 33 9.67 4.90 -1.39
C ALA A 33 9.32 4.47 -2.82
N THR A 34 10.33 4.24 -3.65
CA THR A 34 10.17 3.83 -5.06
C THR A 34 9.49 2.47 -5.19
N ASP A 35 9.90 1.48 -4.37
CA ASP A 35 9.30 0.14 -4.37
C ASP A 35 7.83 0.18 -3.95
N CYS A 36 7.52 0.90 -2.87
CA CYS A 36 6.15 1.01 -2.37
C CYS A 36 5.24 1.82 -3.31
N ASP A 37 5.75 2.86 -3.97
CA ASP A 37 5.00 3.61 -4.99
C ASP A 37 4.66 2.71 -6.18
N THR A 38 5.65 1.98 -6.71
CA THR A 38 5.47 1.02 -7.82
C THR A 38 4.46 -0.07 -7.46
N LYS A 39 4.54 -0.62 -6.25
CA LYS A 39 3.57 -1.62 -5.75
C LYS A 39 2.18 -1.03 -5.59
N THR A 40 2.06 0.21 -5.10
CA THR A 40 0.76 0.90 -5.00
C THR A 40 0.10 0.98 -6.37
N ILE A 41 0.84 1.42 -7.40
CA ILE A 41 0.34 1.49 -8.78
C ILE A 41 -0.08 0.10 -9.27
N SER A 42 0.75 -0.93 -9.06
CA SER A 42 0.47 -2.31 -9.48
C SER A 42 -0.80 -2.86 -8.82
N ILE A 43 -1.00 -2.57 -7.54
CA ILE A 43 -2.19 -2.98 -6.78
C ILE A 43 -3.43 -2.25 -7.30
N LEU A 44 -3.35 -0.96 -7.57
CA LEU A 44 -4.46 -0.18 -8.15
C LEU A 44 -4.85 -0.70 -9.55
N GLN A 45 -3.86 -1.10 -10.36
CA GLN A 45 -4.11 -1.75 -11.65
C GLN A 45 -4.83 -3.09 -11.48
N ALA A 46 -4.43 -3.90 -10.49
CA ALA A 46 -5.10 -5.16 -10.17
C ALA A 46 -6.55 -4.94 -9.71
N ILE A 47 -6.79 -3.95 -8.84
CA ILE A 47 -8.14 -3.54 -8.42
C ILE A 47 -9.00 -3.18 -9.64
N ASN A 48 -8.47 -2.37 -10.55
CA ASN A 48 -9.19 -1.97 -11.75
C ASN A 48 -9.53 -3.18 -12.64
N HIS A 49 -8.56 -4.07 -12.89
CA HIS A 49 -8.78 -5.28 -13.69
C HIS A 49 -9.84 -6.21 -13.08
N ILE A 50 -9.81 -6.40 -11.76
CA ILE A 50 -10.79 -7.21 -11.06
C ILE A 50 -12.16 -6.52 -11.07
N GLY A 51 -12.22 -5.21 -10.91
CA GLY A 51 -13.46 -4.42 -11.04
C GLY A 51 -14.14 -4.63 -12.40
N VAL A 52 -13.38 -4.55 -13.49
CA VAL A 52 -13.87 -4.87 -14.84
C VAL A 52 -14.36 -6.32 -14.91
N SER A 53 -13.62 -7.27 -14.35
CA SER A 53 -14.01 -8.68 -14.32
C SER A 53 -15.33 -8.93 -13.57
N ILE A 54 -15.57 -8.20 -12.48
CA ILE A 54 -16.85 -8.22 -11.75
C ILE A 54 -17.98 -7.67 -12.62
N MET A 55 -17.76 -6.56 -13.32
CA MET A 55 -18.75 -5.97 -14.22
C MET A 55 -19.14 -6.95 -15.33
N SER A 56 -18.16 -7.57 -15.99
CA SER A 56 -18.43 -8.58 -17.02
C SER A 56 -19.21 -9.78 -16.47
N GLU A 57 -18.86 -10.27 -15.28
CA GLU A 57 -19.62 -11.36 -14.63
C GLU A 57 -21.05 -10.94 -14.26
N ALA A 58 -21.28 -9.66 -13.98
CA ALA A 58 -22.60 -9.12 -13.66
C ALA A 58 -23.52 -8.97 -14.90
N GLU A 59 -22.94 -8.83 -16.09
CA GLU A 59 -23.68 -8.75 -17.36
C GLU A 59 -24.13 -10.14 -17.87
N GLU A 60 -23.57 -11.23 -17.34
CA GLU A 60 -23.92 -12.58 -17.74
C GLU A 60 -25.36 -12.95 -17.38
N LYS A 61 -26.04 -13.69 -18.27
CA LYS A 61 -27.44 -14.14 -18.07
C LYS A 61 -27.60 -14.99 -16.81
N ARG A 62 -26.54 -15.70 -16.39
CA ARG A 62 -26.48 -16.50 -15.17
C ARG A 62 -25.38 -15.95 -14.28
N LEU A 63 -25.77 -15.06 -13.38
CA LEU A 63 -24.87 -14.43 -12.41
C LEU A 63 -24.18 -15.47 -11.52
N ASN A 64 -22.85 -15.56 -11.60
CA ASN A 64 -22.06 -16.33 -10.65
C ASN A 64 -21.78 -15.51 -9.37
N LYS A 65 -22.71 -15.57 -8.42
CA LYS A 65 -22.63 -14.82 -7.16
C LYS A 65 -21.38 -15.14 -6.34
N ASP A 66 -20.94 -16.40 -6.33
CA ASP A 66 -19.77 -16.83 -5.56
C ASP A 66 -18.49 -16.22 -6.14
N LYS A 67 -18.38 -16.18 -7.47
CA LYS A 67 -17.26 -15.52 -8.16
C LYS A 67 -17.24 -14.01 -7.91
N ILE A 68 -18.39 -13.34 -8.02
CA ILE A 68 -18.49 -11.90 -7.73
C ILE A 68 -18.11 -11.59 -6.29
N MET A 69 -18.60 -12.38 -5.33
CA MET A 69 -18.28 -12.23 -3.92
C MET A 69 -16.77 -12.41 -3.68
N MET A 70 -16.18 -13.46 -4.24
CA MET A 70 -14.74 -13.72 -4.14
C MET A 70 -13.91 -12.57 -4.73
N LEU A 71 -14.22 -12.13 -5.95
CA LEU A 71 -13.50 -11.02 -6.59
C LEU A 71 -13.65 -9.72 -5.81
N SER A 72 -14.84 -9.46 -5.26
CA SER A 72 -15.11 -8.26 -4.45
C SER A 72 -14.34 -8.29 -3.12
N SER A 73 -14.20 -9.46 -2.49
CA SER A 73 -13.34 -9.64 -1.32
C SER A 73 -11.87 -9.37 -1.65
N VAL A 74 -11.37 -9.88 -2.78
CA VAL A 74 -10.00 -9.59 -3.23
C VAL A 74 -9.79 -8.09 -3.48
N VAL A 75 -10.76 -7.38 -4.06
CA VAL A 75 -10.68 -5.92 -4.23
C VAL A 75 -10.57 -5.21 -2.88
N ALA A 76 -11.34 -5.64 -1.87
CA ALA A 76 -11.27 -5.06 -0.53
C ALA A 76 -9.89 -5.25 0.11
N ASP A 77 -9.33 -6.45 0.01
CA ASP A 77 -7.99 -6.77 0.54
C ASP A 77 -6.89 -5.96 -0.18
N LEU A 78 -6.95 -5.91 -1.52
CA LEU A 78 -6.02 -5.12 -2.32
C LEU A 78 -6.12 -3.63 -2.00
N ALA A 79 -7.31 -3.10 -1.72
CA ALA A 79 -7.47 -1.70 -1.34
C ALA A 79 -6.75 -1.40 0.00
N GLU A 80 -6.81 -2.31 0.98
CA GLU A 80 -6.03 -2.16 2.22
C GLU A 80 -4.52 -2.19 1.97
N LEU A 81 -4.06 -3.08 1.07
CA LEU A 81 -2.65 -3.13 0.68
C LEU A 81 -2.20 -1.85 -0.05
N ALA A 82 -3.02 -1.30 -0.96
CA ALA A 82 -2.71 -0.05 -1.64
C ALA A 82 -2.57 1.13 -0.67
N ILE A 83 -3.45 1.20 0.34
CA ILE A 83 -3.36 2.22 1.39
C ILE A 83 -2.08 2.03 2.21
N ALA A 84 -1.75 0.80 2.57
CA ALA A 84 -0.55 0.48 3.34
C ALA A 84 0.74 0.84 2.58
N THR A 85 0.85 0.45 1.30
CA THR A 85 2.02 0.76 0.47
C THR A 85 2.13 2.26 0.21
N ASN A 86 1.02 2.96 -0.07
CA ASN A 86 1.02 4.42 -0.23
C ASN A 86 1.47 5.14 1.06
N LYS A 87 1.00 4.69 2.23
CA LYS A 87 1.42 5.25 3.53
C LYS A 87 2.93 5.08 3.74
N ILE A 88 3.47 3.89 3.46
CA ILE A 88 4.91 3.62 3.57
C ILE A 88 5.69 4.49 2.58
N ALA A 89 5.26 4.56 1.31
CA ALA A 89 5.92 5.36 0.29
C ALA A 89 6.06 6.83 0.72
N ASN A 90 4.97 7.43 1.20
CA ASN A 90 4.98 8.80 1.70
C ASN A 90 5.94 8.99 2.89
N SER A 91 5.88 8.10 3.88
CA SER A 91 6.77 8.15 5.06
C SER A 91 8.25 8.01 4.66
N ALA A 92 8.54 7.13 3.69
CA ALA A 92 9.87 6.88 3.17
C ALA A 92 10.39 8.10 2.39
N THR A 93 9.59 8.68 1.50
CA THR A 93 9.95 9.90 0.77
C THR A 93 10.34 11.04 1.72
N TYR A 94 9.54 11.29 2.75
CA TYR A 94 9.88 12.31 3.75
C TYR A 94 11.14 11.98 4.54
N SER A 95 11.33 10.71 4.91
CA SER A 95 12.51 10.27 5.65
C SER A 95 13.78 10.37 4.81
N SER A 96 13.70 10.06 3.51
CA SER A 96 14.80 10.21 2.56
C SER A 96 15.21 11.67 2.43
N GLY A 97 14.26 12.56 2.11
CA GLY A 97 14.56 13.99 1.96
C GLY A 97 15.14 14.61 3.23
N TYR A 98 14.65 14.22 4.41
CA TYR A 98 15.21 14.70 5.68
C TYR A 98 16.60 14.13 5.98
N LYS A 99 16.86 12.87 5.61
CA LYS A 99 18.18 12.23 5.74
C LYS A 99 19.20 12.91 4.84
N ASP A 100 18.84 13.14 3.58
CA ASP A 100 19.70 13.81 2.60
C ASP A 100 20.02 15.24 3.04
N ALA A 101 19.02 16.00 3.51
CA ALA A 101 19.21 17.35 4.02
C ALA A 101 20.13 17.44 5.26
N LYS A 102 20.29 16.35 6.03
CA LYS A 102 21.21 16.30 7.17
C LYS A 102 22.64 15.90 6.80
N ASN A 103 22.83 15.30 5.62
CA ASN A 103 24.15 14.92 5.11
C ASN A 103 24.81 16.03 4.26
N VAL A 104 24.13 17.15 4.06
CA VAL A 104 24.64 18.39 3.44
C VAL A 104 25.04 19.37 4.55
#